data_AF-A0A6L7WQF7-F1
#
_entry.id   AF-A0A6L7WQF7-F1
#
_cell.length_a   1.000
_cell.length_b   1.000
_cell.length_c   1.000
_cell.angle_alpha   90.00
_cell.angle_beta   90.00
_cell.angle_gamma   90.00
#
_symmetry.space_group_name_H-M   'P 1'
#
loop_
_entity.id
_entity.type
_entity.pdbx_description
1 polymer ?
#
loop_
_entity_poly.entity_id
_entity_poly.type
_entity_poly.pdbx_seq_one_letter_code
_entity_poly.pdbx_strand_id
1 'polypeptide(L)'
;MRTPRTRTEQLNDAAERLKEQVRVYSDYIRDGDRIGIVVARREDRDQVLNHLEQDSDLRDKAQIVRARESGEAGYDPAFADDRPICILTVKGCKGLEFRTVHWLFSDELSHRHENEDYYTVVTRAKTRLDIYYTATLPGVLARAHSEDGTASW
;
A
#
# COMPACT_ATOMS: atom_id res chain seq x y z
N MET A 1 -14.34 21.50 5.27
CA MET A 1 -14.62 20.27 4.51
C MET A 1 -13.48 20.09 3.52
N ARG A 2 -12.64 19.04 3.66
CA ARG A 2 -11.52 18.81 2.74
C ARG A 2 -12.09 18.50 1.35
N THR A 3 -11.52 19.08 0.30
CA THR A 3 -11.86 18.73 -1.09
C THR A 3 -11.56 17.25 -1.32
N PRO A 4 -12.49 16.47 -1.91
CA PRO A 4 -12.24 15.07 -2.18
C PRO A 4 -11.02 14.89 -3.08
N ARG A 5 -10.11 13.98 -2.70
CA ARG A 5 -8.90 13.70 -3.48
C ARG A 5 -9.18 12.72 -4.60
N THR A 6 -8.90 13.10 -5.82
CA THR A 6 -8.96 12.22 -6.98
C THR A 6 -8.00 11.04 -6.83
N ARG A 7 -8.28 9.94 -7.54
CA ARG A 7 -7.37 8.78 -7.58
C ARG A 7 -5.95 9.18 -8.02
N THR A 8 -5.84 10.06 -9.01
CA THR A 8 -4.54 10.56 -9.50
C THR A 8 -3.78 11.33 -8.43
N GLU A 9 -4.45 12.18 -7.65
CA GLU A 9 -3.79 12.88 -6.53
C GLU A 9 -3.30 11.91 -5.46
N GLN A 10 -4.08 10.88 -5.13
CA GLN A 10 -3.65 9.84 -4.18
C GLN A 10 -2.42 9.07 -4.70
N LEU A 11 -2.38 8.76 -6.00
CA LEU A 11 -1.24 8.10 -6.64
C LEU A 11 0.01 8.99 -6.61
N ASN A 12 -0.11 10.27 -6.96
CA ASN A 12 0.99 11.23 -6.91
C ASN A 12 1.55 11.37 -5.48
N ASP A 13 0.66 11.53 -4.49
CA ASP A 13 1.02 11.64 -3.08
C ASP A 13 1.72 10.39 -2.54
N ALA A 14 1.30 9.21 -3.01
CA ALA A 14 1.96 7.96 -2.68
C ALA A 14 3.33 7.86 -3.35
N ALA A 15 3.45 8.20 -4.64
CA ALA A 15 4.71 8.18 -5.37
C ALA A 15 5.78 9.06 -4.71
N GLU A 16 5.45 10.30 -4.33
CA GLU A 16 6.39 11.20 -3.66
C GLU A 16 6.90 10.61 -2.33
N ARG A 17 6.02 10.02 -1.53
CA ARG A 17 6.42 9.35 -0.28
C ARG A 17 7.23 8.09 -0.55
N LEU A 18 6.90 7.31 -1.57
CA LEU A 18 7.65 6.10 -1.94
C LEU A 18 9.08 6.44 -2.33
N LYS A 19 9.32 7.53 -3.07
CA LYS A 19 10.68 8.00 -3.41
C LYS A 19 11.51 8.25 -2.17
N GLU A 20 10.94 8.96 -1.20
CA GLU A 20 11.60 9.23 0.07
C GLU A 20 11.86 7.93 0.85
N GLN A 21 10.85 7.07 0.98
CA GLN A 21 10.93 5.85 1.79
C GLN A 21 11.90 4.82 1.21
N VAL A 22 11.96 4.67 -0.13
CA VAL A 22 12.96 3.80 -0.79
C VAL A 22 14.38 4.27 -0.45
N ARG A 23 14.61 5.59 -0.38
CA ARG A 23 15.90 6.16 0.01
C ARG A 23 16.17 6.00 1.51
N VAL A 24 15.20 6.33 2.36
CA VAL A 24 15.35 6.37 3.82
C VAL A 24 15.49 4.96 4.40
N TYR A 25 14.74 3.99 3.88
CA TYR A 25 14.76 2.60 4.34
C TYR A 25 15.70 1.72 3.51
N SER A 26 16.65 2.29 2.76
CA SER A 26 17.51 1.54 1.84
C SER A 26 18.27 0.39 2.51
N ASP A 27 18.75 0.59 3.75
CA ASP A 27 19.48 -0.44 4.48
C ASP A 27 18.56 -1.57 4.94
N TYR A 28 17.38 -1.26 5.47
CA TYR A 28 16.37 -2.26 5.80
C TYR A 28 15.90 -3.04 4.57
N ILE A 29 15.73 -2.35 3.43
CA ILE A 29 15.36 -2.98 2.16
C ILE A 29 16.45 -3.96 1.71
N ARG A 30 17.72 -3.57 1.85
CA ARG A 30 18.88 -4.43 1.55
C ARG A 30 18.92 -5.66 2.46
N ASP A 31 18.42 -5.54 3.70
CA ASP A 31 18.25 -6.64 4.66
C ASP A 31 16.95 -7.44 4.47
N GLY A 32 16.18 -7.16 3.41
CA GLY A 32 15.00 -7.94 3.02
C GLY A 32 13.65 -7.31 3.33
N ASP A 33 13.59 -6.15 3.98
CA ASP A 33 12.32 -5.44 4.14
C ASP A 33 11.78 -4.95 2.79
N ARG A 34 10.46 -4.74 2.75
CA ARG A 34 9.73 -4.27 1.57
C ARG A 34 8.76 -3.15 1.95
N ILE A 35 8.32 -2.39 0.96
CA ILE A 35 7.25 -1.40 1.08
C ILE A 35 5.99 -1.99 0.47
N GLY A 36 4.89 -2.03 1.22
CA GLY A 36 3.62 -2.58 0.76
C GLY A 36 2.72 -1.49 0.19
N ILE A 37 2.16 -1.71 -0.99
CA ILE A 37 1.00 -0.97 -1.49
C ILE A 37 -0.20 -1.91 -1.50
N VAL A 38 -1.26 -1.52 -0.80
CA VAL A 38 -2.48 -2.30 -0.67
C VAL A 38 -3.63 -1.57 -1.34
N VAL A 39 -4.36 -2.30 -2.19
CA VAL A 39 -5.59 -1.85 -2.86
C VAL A 39 -6.72 -2.85 -2.63
N ALA A 40 -7.97 -2.43 -2.83
CA ALA A 40 -9.11 -3.34 -2.68
C ALA A 40 -9.23 -4.31 -3.86
N ARG A 41 -9.05 -3.85 -5.11
CA ARG A 41 -9.32 -4.64 -6.32
C ARG A 41 -8.05 -5.10 -7.03
N ARG A 42 -8.19 -6.14 -7.86
CA ARG A 42 -7.05 -6.72 -8.59
C ARG A 42 -6.57 -5.78 -9.69
N GLU A 43 -7.49 -5.14 -10.39
CA GLU A 43 -7.29 -4.19 -11.48
C GLU A 43 -6.63 -2.87 -11.03
N ASP A 44 -6.88 -2.46 -9.77
CA ASP A 44 -6.25 -1.26 -9.21
C ASP A 44 -4.72 -1.45 -9.08
N ARG A 45 -4.26 -2.71 -8.96
CA ARG A 45 -2.81 -3.00 -8.89
C ARG A 45 -2.11 -2.64 -10.19
N ASP A 46 -2.74 -2.93 -11.34
CA ASP A 46 -2.19 -2.59 -12.64
C ASP A 46 -2.17 -1.07 -12.84
N GLN A 47 -3.21 -0.35 -12.36
CA GLN A 47 -3.22 1.11 -12.38
C GLN A 47 -2.06 1.69 -11.55
N VAL A 48 -1.86 1.18 -10.33
CA VAL A 48 -0.75 1.62 -9.47
C VAL A 48 0.58 1.35 -10.14
N LEU A 49 0.81 0.12 -10.62
CA LEU A 49 2.06 -0.25 -11.28
C LEU A 49 2.34 0.65 -12.48
N ASN A 50 1.35 0.80 -13.38
CA ASN A 50 1.48 1.66 -14.55
C ASN A 50 1.82 3.10 -14.19
N HIS A 51 1.26 3.63 -13.11
CA HIS A 51 1.56 4.97 -12.62
C HIS A 51 3.02 5.08 -12.13
N LEU A 52 3.48 4.11 -11.33
CA LEU A 52 4.86 4.10 -10.82
C LEU A 52 5.89 3.93 -11.95
N GLU A 53 5.58 3.17 -13.00
CA GLU A 53 6.47 3.00 -14.17
C GLU A 53 6.65 4.28 -15.00
N GLN A 54 5.71 5.23 -14.92
CA GLN A 54 5.88 6.55 -15.57
C GLN A 54 6.85 7.45 -14.81
N ASP A 55 7.13 7.17 -13.55
CA ASP A 55 8.03 7.97 -12.72
C ASP A 55 9.47 7.46 -12.81
N SER A 56 10.41 8.32 -13.16
CA SER A 56 11.82 7.92 -13.37
C SER A 56 12.52 7.38 -12.12
N ASP A 57 12.09 7.79 -10.93
CA ASP A 57 12.74 7.39 -9.67
C ASP A 57 12.18 6.06 -9.12
N LEU A 58 10.99 5.66 -9.60
CA LEU A 58 10.24 4.47 -9.16
C LEU A 58 10.11 3.39 -10.23
N ARG A 59 10.39 3.72 -11.49
CA ARG A 59 10.44 2.76 -12.60
C ARG A 59 11.29 1.55 -12.24
N ASP A 60 10.80 0.36 -12.59
CA ASP A 60 11.43 -0.92 -12.29
C ASP A 60 11.64 -1.25 -10.79
N LYS A 61 11.06 -0.46 -9.86
CA LYS A 61 11.17 -0.73 -8.40
C LYS A 61 9.94 -1.39 -7.80
N ALA A 62 8.88 -1.53 -8.58
CA ALA A 62 7.61 -2.09 -8.13
C ALA A 62 7.28 -3.42 -8.81
N GLN A 63 6.55 -4.26 -8.10
CA GLN A 63 6.03 -5.52 -8.62
C GLN A 63 4.65 -5.81 -8.06
N ILE A 64 3.80 -6.41 -8.89
CA ILE A 64 2.54 -6.99 -8.42
C ILE A 64 2.83 -8.35 -7.82
N VAL A 65 2.56 -8.50 -6.53
CA VAL A 65 2.67 -9.79 -5.85
C VAL A 65 1.29 -10.44 -5.86
N ARG A 66 1.25 -11.69 -6.33
CA ARG A 66 0.04 -12.50 -6.39
C ARG A 66 0.09 -13.51 -5.25
N ALA A 67 -1.05 -13.81 -4.63
CA ALA A 67 -1.13 -14.93 -3.72
C ALA A 67 -1.12 -16.23 -4.53
N ARG A 68 -0.60 -17.32 -3.95
CA ARG A 68 -0.62 -18.65 -4.56
C ARG A 68 -2.06 -19.08 -4.81
N GLU A 69 -2.49 -19.12 -6.07
CA GLU A 69 -3.70 -19.84 -6.45
C GLU A 69 -3.34 -21.33 -6.56
N SER A 70 -4.15 -22.20 -5.95
CA SER A 70 -3.90 -23.65 -5.95
C SER A 70 -3.85 -24.18 -7.39
N GLY A 71 -2.66 -24.53 -7.87
CA GLY A 71 -2.46 -25.20 -9.16
C GLY A 71 -1.57 -24.49 -10.18
N GLU A 72 -1.10 -23.27 -9.94
CA GLU A 72 -0.16 -22.62 -10.86
C GLU A 72 1.28 -23.15 -10.70
N ALA A 73 1.71 -23.95 -11.68
CA ALA A 73 3.12 -24.26 -11.89
C ALA A 73 3.83 -22.99 -12.39
N GLY A 74 4.66 -22.38 -11.55
CA GLY A 74 5.33 -21.10 -11.84
C GLY A 74 5.14 -20.03 -10.76
N TYR A 75 4.45 -20.34 -9.66
CA TYR A 75 4.40 -19.46 -8.49
C TYR A 75 5.79 -19.33 -7.86
N ASP A 76 6.44 -18.19 -8.10
CA ASP A 76 7.58 -17.75 -7.31
C ASP A 76 7.13 -16.59 -6.40
N PRO A 77 6.93 -16.82 -5.09
CA PRO A 77 6.66 -15.77 -4.13
C PRO A 77 7.89 -14.90 -3.85
N ALA A 78 9.05 -15.19 -4.47
CA ALA A 78 10.27 -14.45 -4.21
C ALA A 78 10.07 -12.98 -4.56
N PHE A 79 10.21 -12.15 -3.54
CA PHE A 79 10.33 -10.72 -3.73
C PHE A 79 11.64 -10.47 -4.47
N ALA A 80 11.55 -10.06 -5.73
CA ALA A 80 12.73 -9.63 -6.46
C ALA A 80 13.46 -8.52 -5.67
N ASP A 81 14.76 -8.71 -5.43
CA ASP A 81 15.56 -7.86 -4.54
C ASP A 81 15.72 -6.42 -5.07
N ASP A 82 15.61 -6.25 -6.40
CA ASP A 82 15.63 -4.97 -7.10
C ASP A 82 14.28 -4.23 -7.08
N ARG A 83 13.20 -4.90 -6.66
CA ARG A 83 11.83 -4.38 -6.67
C ARG A 83 11.23 -4.30 -5.27
N PRO A 84 11.67 -3.33 -4.45
CA PRO A 84 11.29 -3.26 -3.04
C PRO A 84 9.81 -2.90 -2.80
N ILE A 85 9.10 -2.40 -3.80
CA ILE A 85 7.70 -1.98 -3.69
C ILE A 85 6.79 -3.14 -4.14
N CYS A 86 5.95 -3.64 -3.23
CA CYS A 86 5.08 -4.77 -3.47
C CYS A 86 3.61 -4.34 -3.52
N ILE A 87 2.95 -4.54 -4.65
CA ILE A 87 1.56 -4.14 -4.88
C ILE A 87 0.64 -5.37 -4.73
N LEU A 88 -0.28 -5.32 -3.76
CA LEU A 88 -1.14 -6.44 -3.38
C LEU A 88 -2.58 -5.98 -3.17
N THR A 89 -3.49 -6.95 -3.14
CA THR A 89 -4.84 -6.70 -2.63
C THR A 89 -4.90 -6.86 -1.11
N VAL A 90 -5.95 -6.34 -0.47
CA VAL A 90 -6.26 -6.56 0.96
C VAL A 90 -6.19 -8.05 1.35
N LYS A 91 -6.69 -8.95 0.49
CA LYS A 91 -6.58 -10.40 0.74
C LYS A 91 -5.17 -10.94 0.50
N GLY A 92 -4.49 -10.43 -0.52
CA GLY A 92 -3.16 -10.88 -0.91
C GLY A 92 -2.07 -10.53 0.11
N CYS A 93 -2.26 -9.48 0.91
CA CYS A 93 -1.27 -9.09 1.92
C CYS A 93 -1.33 -9.93 3.22
N LYS A 94 -2.30 -10.84 3.38
CA LYS A 94 -2.38 -11.72 4.57
C LYS A 94 -1.10 -12.55 4.69
N GLY A 95 -0.49 -12.52 5.89
CA GLY A 95 0.75 -13.26 6.18
C GLY A 95 2.04 -12.60 5.70
N LEU A 96 1.97 -11.43 5.07
CA LEU A 96 3.14 -10.63 4.68
C LEU A 96 3.37 -9.48 5.65
N GLU A 97 4.60 -9.01 5.78
CA GLU A 97 4.91 -7.82 6.59
C GLU A 97 5.81 -6.87 5.79
N PHE A 98 5.58 -5.57 5.98
CA PHE A 98 6.27 -4.51 5.26
C PHE A 98 6.83 -3.49 6.23
N ARG A 99 7.95 -2.86 5.88
CA ARG A 99 8.51 -1.75 6.63
C ARG A 99 7.48 -0.62 6.75
N THR A 100 6.88 -0.26 5.63
CA THR A 100 5.78 0.71 5.52
C THR A 100 4.66 0.15 4.64
N VAL A 101 3.44 0.64 4.86
CA VAL A 101 2.26 0.28 4.06
C VAL A 101 1.56 1.54 3.56
N HIS A 102 1.24 1.56 2.27
CA HIS A 102 0.41 2.55 1.61
C HIS A 102 -0.92 1.89 1.22
N TRP A 103 -2.02 2.28 1.88
CA TRP A 103 -3.35 1.78 1.53
C TRP A 103 -4.07 2.78 0.63
N LEU A 104 -4.00 2.53 -0.69
CA LEU A 104 -4.62 3.37 -1.71
C LEU A 104 -6.11 3.06 -1.87
N PHE A 105 -6.90 4.10 -2.15
CA PHE A 105 -8.34 4.01 -2.45
C PHE A 105 -9.13 3.29 -1.35
N SER A 106 -8.76 3.53 -0.09
CA SER A 106 -9.26 2.79 1.08
C SER A 106 -10.76 2.95 1.35
N ASP A 107 -11.39 3.98 0.78
CA ASP A 107 -12.83 4.19 0.84
C ASP A 107 -13.61 3.32 -0.15
N GLU A 108 -12.94 2.77 -1.16
CA GLU A 108 -13.55 1.87 -2.13
C GLU A 108 -13.79 0.48 -1.56
N LEU A 109 -14.96 -0.09 -1.90
CA LEU A 109 -15.42 -1.38 -1.39
C LEU A 109 -15.41 -1.47 0.15
N SER A 110 -15.38 -0.35 0.86
CA SER A 110 -15.44 -0.28 2.33
C SER A 110 -16.64 -1.02 2.92
N HIS A 111 -17.77 -1.06 2.19
CA HIS A 111 -18.98 -1.83 2.52
C HIS A 111 -18.82 -3.36 2.43
N ARG A 112 -17.75 -3.86 1.79
CA ARG A 112 -17.43 -5.30 1.69
C ARG A 112 -16.35 -5.73 2.66
N HIS A 113 -15.74 -4.79 3.37
CA HIS A 113 -14.68 -5.07 4.32
C HIS A 113 -15.24 -5.33 5.69
N GLU A 114 -14.83 -6.44 6.27
CA GLU A 114 -15.06 -6.74 7.68
C GLU A 114 -14.00 -6.05 8.55
N ASN A 115 -14.23 -5.92 9.86
CA ASN A 115 -13.24 -5.36 10.79
C ASN A 115 -11.87 -6.08 10.70
N GLU A 116 -11.90 -7.39 10.43
CA GLU A 116 -10.69 -8.20 10.24
C GLU A 116 -9.87 -7.73 9.03
N ASP A 117 -10.49 -7.27 7.95
CA ASP A 117 -9.78 -6.79 6.77
C ASP A 117 -9.00 -5.51 7.09
N TYR A 118 -9.64 -4.57 7.81
CA TYR A 118 -8.96 -3.36 8.28
C TYR A 118 -7.80 -3.67 9.21
N TYR A 119 -8.03 -4.54 10.21
CA TYR A 119 -6.98 -4.98 11.13
C TYR A 119 -5.85 -5.71 10.40
N THR A 120 -6.18 -6.52 9.40
CA THR A 120 -5.21 -7.23 8.56
C THR A 120 -4.25 -6.23 7.93
N VAL A 121 -4.75 -5.22 7.21
CA VAL A 121 -3.89 -4.25 6.51
C VAL A 121 -3.06 -3.44 7.49
N VAL A 122 -3.68 -2.93 8.57
CA VAL A 122 -3.00 -2.12 9.59
C VAL A 122 -1.82 -2.87 10.19
N THR A 123 -2.00 -4.15 10.52
CA THR A 123 -0.94 -4.97 11.13
C THR A 123 0.16 -5.41 10.17
N ARG A 124 0.05 -5.16 8.86
CA ARG A 124 1.15 -5.47 7.93
C ARG A 124 2.27 -4.43 7.98
N ALA A 125 2.01 -3.26 8.57
CA ALA A 125 2.98 -2.18 8.63
C ALA A 125 3.82 -2.24 9.92
N LYS A 126 5.14 -2.39 9.79
CA LYS A 126 6.05 -2.42 10.94
C LYS A 126 6.26 -1.04 11.57
N THR A 127 6.34 0.00 10.75
CA THR A 127 6.73 1.34 11.23
C THR A 127 5.82 2.48 10.80
N ARG A 128 5.17 2.39 9.64
CA ARG A 128 4.32 3.47 9.13
C ARG A 128 3.21 2.94 8.25
N LEU A 129 2.01 3.48 8.44
CA LEU A 129 0.84 3.26 7.60
C LEU A 129 0.34 4.60 7.06
N ASP A 130 0.33 4.74 5.74
CA ASP A 130 -0.27 5.88 5.04
C ASP A 130 -1.58 5.41 4.37
N ILE A 131 -2.70 6.07 4.70
CA ILE A 131 -4.03 5.72 4.19
C ILE A 131 -4.55 6.83 3.28
N TYR A 132 -4.97 6.44 2.07
CA TYR A 132 -5.44 7.36 1.05
C TYR A 132 -6.92 7.08 0.76
N TYR A 133 -7.72 8.13 0.71
CA TYR A 133 -9.16 8.06 0.48
C TYR A 133 -9.66 9.28 -0.28
N THR A 134 -10.76 9.13 -1.02
CA THR A 134 -11.34 10.20 -1.82
C THR A 134 -12.17 11.13 -0.97
N ALA A 135 -13.24 10.59 -0.37
CA ALA A 135 -14.23 11.42 0.33
C ALA A 135 -14.17 11.24 1.84
N THR A 136 -14.32 9.99 2.31
CA THR A 136 -14.49 9.69 3.73
C THR A 136 -13.68 8.47 4.09
N LEU A 137 -12.84 8.61 5.11
CA LEU A 137 -12.13 7.48 5.69
C LEU A 137 -13.15 6.51 6.33
N PRO A 138 -13.09 5.19 6.08
CA PRO A 138 -13.99 4.23 6.69
C PRO A 138 -14.05 4.37 8.21
N GLY A 139 -15.24 4.31 8.81
CA GLY A 139 -15.44 4.63 10.23
C GLY A 139 -14.60 3.80 11.19
N VAL A 140 -14.25 2.56 10.81
CA VAL A 140 -13.33 1.71 11.58
C VAL A 140 -11.94 2.33 11.68
N LEU A 141 -11.42 2.87 10.57
CA LEU A 141 -10.13 3.56 10.50
C LEU A 141 -10.20 4.97 11.11
N ALA A 142 -11.30 5.69 10.86
CA ALA A 142 -11.49 7.06 11.35
C ALA A 142 -11.46 7.16 12.88
N ARG A 143 -11.94 6.14 13.60
CA ARG A 143 -11.89 6.09 15.07
C ARG A 143 -10.47 6.01 15.64
N ALA A 144 -9.49 5.56 14.84
CA ALA A 144 -8.10 5.40 15.27
C ALA A 144 -7.15 6.40 14.58
N HIS A 145 -7.67 7.27 13.72
CA HIS A 145 -6.88 8.21 12.93
C HIS A 145 -6.63 9.52 13.70
N SER A 146 -5.36 9.93 13.81
CA SER A 146 -4.98 11.28 14.22
C SER A 146 -4.83 12.15 12.97
N GLU A 147 -5.40 13.35 12.95
CA GLU A 147 -5.09 14.32 11.89
C GLU A 147 -3.63 14.78 12.01
N ASP A 148 -2.99 15.09 10.88
CA ASP A 148 -1.69 15.76 10.85
C ASP A 148 -1.86 17.17 11.45
N GLY A 149 -1.55 17.31 12.74
CA GLY A 149 -1.66 18.55 13.48
C GLY A 149 -1.84 18.31 14.97
N THR A 150 -0.71 18.21 15.69
CA THR A 150 -0.60 18.19 17.16
C THR A 150 -1.66 17.35 17.88
N ALA A 151 -1.30 16.10 18.24
CA ALA A 151 -1.90 15.49 19.41
C ALA A 151 -1.66 16.44 20.59
N SER A 152 -2.70 17.13 21.06
CA SER A 152 -2.64 17.81 22.34
C SER A 152 -2.68 16.72 23.40
N TRP A 153 -1.51 16.39 23.93
CA TRP A 153 -1.40 15.71 25.22
C TRP A 153 -1.60 16.74 26.34
#